data_AF-A0A951DTD3-F1
#
_entry.id   AF-A0A951DTD3-F1
#
_cell.length_a   1.000
_cell.length_b   1.000
_cell.length_c   1.000
_cell.angle_alpha   90.00
_cell.angle_beta   90.00
_cell.angle_gamma   90.00
#
_symmetry.space_group_name_H-M   'P 1'
#
loop_
_entity.id
_entity.type
_entity.pdbx_description
1 polymer ?
#
loop_
_entity_poly.entity_id
_entity_poly.type
_entity_poly.pdbx_seq_one_letter_code
_entity_poly.pdbx_strand_id
1 'polypeptide(L)'
;YVLNMGQPIRIMELAERMIRLAGHEPGDHIKIEITGLRPGERLREIVLGEDETTVDIGIPGVLSARPAFRTVDEVRGWMTALAEAADREDWPTAASVLASALPDYPAGSVVKAPLRA
;
A
#
# COMPACT_ATOMS: atom_id res chain seq x y z
N TYR A 1 6.93 13.71 -6.56
CA TYR A 1 5.63 14.39 -6.75
C TYR A 1 4.51 13.39 -6.51
N VAL A 2 3.34 13.87 -6.13
CA VAL A 2 2.13 13.08 -5.83
C VAL A 2 0.92 13.78 -6.48
N LEU A 3 -0.07 13.01 -6.92
CA LEU A 3 -1.30 13.56 -7.49
C LEU A 3 -2.30 13.89 -6.39
N ASN A 4 -3.03 15.00 -6.56
CA ASN A 4 -4.20 15.26 -5.73
C ASN A 4 -5.34 14.32 -6.19
N MET A 5 -5.50 13.23 -5.45
CA MET A 5 -6.50 12.19 -5.74
C MET A 5 -7.94 12.60 -5.37
N GLY A 6 -8.12 13.79 -4.77
CA GLY A 6 -9.42 14.25 -4.33
C GLY A 6 -9.97 13.44 -3.15
N GLN A 7 -11.27 13.21 -3.14
CA GLN A 7 -11.94 12.49 -2.06
C GLN A 7 -11.82 10.97 -2.26
N PRO A 8 -11.59 10.19 -1.20
CA PRO A 8 -11.56 8.74 -1.28
C PRO A 8 -12.92 8.19 -1.71
N ILE A 9 -12.91 7.12 -2.51
CA ILE A 9 -14.13 6.45 -3.00
C ILE A 9 -14.26 5.10 -2.30
N ARG A 10 -15.47 4.78 -1.81
CA ARG A 10 -15.76 3.47 -1.22
C ARG A 10 -16.00 2.43 -2.32
N ILE A 11 -15.28 1.31 -2.26
CA ILE A 11 -15.39 0.24 -3.26
C ILE A 11 -16.80 -0.34 -3.37
N MET A 12 -17.54 -0.43 -2.24
CA MET A 12 -18.93 -0.88 -2.26
C MET A 12 -19.84 0.05 -3.08
N GLU A 13 -19.72 1.37 -2.90
CA GLU A 13 -20.49 2.34 -3.67
C GLU A 13 -20.15 2.30 -5.16
N LEU A 14 -18.86 2.10 -5.47
CA LEU A 14 -18.41 1.95 -6.85
C LEU A 14 -19.05 0.71 -7.50
N ALA A 15 -19.05 -0.43 -6.81
CA ALA A 15 -19.66 -1.67 -7.30
C ALA A 15 -21.16 -1.51 -7.54
N GLU A 16 -21.90 -0.95 -6.58
CA GLU A 16 -23.33 -0.66 -6.77
C GLU A 16 -23.58 0.29 -7.95
N ARG A 17 -22.75 1.33 -8.09
CA ARG A 17 -22.85 2.29 -9.20
C ARG A 17 -22.62 1.60 -10.54
N MET A 18 -21.64 0.70 -10.64
CA MET A 18 -21.40 -0.07 -11.85
C MET A 18 -22.60 -0.93 -12.23
N ILE A 19 -23.22 -1.61 -11.25
CA ILE A 19 -24.42 -2.43 -11.47
C ILE A 19 -25.58 -1.56 -12.00
N ARG A 20 -25.84 -0.40 -11.37
CA ARG A 20 -26.90 0.53 -11.81
C ARG A 20 -26.63 1.09 -13.20
N LEU A 21 -25.38 1.42 -13.53
CA LEU A 21 -24.99 1.91 -14.86
C LEU A 21 -25.19 0.86 -15.96
N ALA A 22 -25.16 -0.43 -15.60
CA ALA A 22 -25.49 -1.54 -16.50
C ALA A 22 -27.01 -1.77 -16.65
N GLY A 23 -27.86 -0.99 -15.98
CA GLY A 23 -29.32 -1.12 -16.04
C GLY A 23 -29.90 -2.17 -15.08
N HIS A 24 -29.13 -2.58 -14.07
CA HIS A 24 -29.54 -3.61 -13.10
C HIS A 24 -29.71 -3.02 -11.69
N GLU A 25 -30.56 -3.67 -10.88
CA GLU A 25 -30.72 -3.32 -9.47
C GLU A 25 -29.74 -4.14 -8.60
N PRO A 26 -28.85 -3.49 -7.83
CA PRO A 26 -27.94 -4.18 -6.92
C PRO A 26 -28.68 -5.00 -5.87
N GLY A 27 -28.23 -6.23 -5.63
CA GLY A 27 -28.82 -7.15 -4.66
C GLY A 27 -29.98 -7.99 -5.20
N ASP A 28 -30.67 -7.53 -6.25
CA ASP A 28 -31.78 -8.27 -6.89
C ASP A 28 -31.31 -8.96 -8.17
N HIS A 29 -30.96 -8.18 -9.20
CA HIS A 29 -30.48 -8.69 -10.48
C HIS A 29 -29.02 -9.17 -10.42
N ILE A 30 -28.19 -8.46 -9.67
CA ILE A 30 -26.76 -8.77 -9.50
C ILE A 30 -26.41 -8.68 -8.02
N LYS A 31 -25.97 -9.79 -7.44
CA LYS A 31 -25.54 -9.88 -6.03
C LYS A 31 -24.10 -9.41 -5.86
N ILE A 32 -23.80 -8.81 -4.72
CA ILE A 32 -22.44 -8.47 -4.29
C ILE A 32 -22.07 -9.41 -3.15
N GLU A 33 -21.01 -10.20 -3.34
CA GLU A 33 -20.49 -11.10 -2.32
C GLU A 33 -19.21 -10.53 -1.70
N ILE A 34 -19.13 -10.52 -0.37
CA ILE A 34 -17.95 -10.05 0.36
C ILE A 34 -17.02 -11.23 0.60
N THR A 35 -15.87 -11.22 -0.08
CA THR A 35 -14.86 -12.30 0.00
C THR A 35 -13.78 -12.07 1.06
N GLY A 36 -13.80 -10.91 1.72
CA GLY A 36 -12.78 -10.51 2.69
C GLY A 36 -11.52 -9.92 2.04
N LEU A 37 -10.59 -9.47 2.88
CA LEU A 37 -9.29 -8.94 2.45
C LEU A 37 -8.32 -10.08 2.18
N ARG A 38 -7.54 -9.95 1.10
CA ARG A 38 -6.43 -10.84 0.79
C ARG A 38 -5.21 -10.44 1.65
N PRO A 39 -4.29 -11.39 1.93
CA PRO A 39 -3.04 -11.07 2.63
C PRO A 39 -2.28 -9.93 1.93
N GLY A 40 -1.88 -8.93 2.71
CA GLY A 40 -1.20 -7.73 2.21
C GLY A 40 -2.12 -6.61 1.71
N GLU A 41 -3.43 -6.81 1.63
CA GLU A 41 -4.36 -5.75 1.25
C GLU A 41 -4.67 -4.79 2.40
N ARG A 42 -4.97 -3.53 2.04
CA ARG A 42 -5.38 -2.48 2.97
C ARG A 42 -6.82 -2.07 2.68
N LEU A 43 -7.59 -1.79 3.74
CA LEU A 43 -8.93 -1.20 3.62
C LEU A 43 -8.90 0.26 3.14
N ARG A 44 -7.80 0.95 3.42
CA ARG A 44 -7.56 2.35 3.07
C ARG A 44 -6.11 2.49 2.65
N GLU A 45 -5.91 3.08 1.48
CA GLU A 45 -4.57 3.46 1.04
C GLU A 45 -4.10 4.71 1.75
N ILE A 46 -2.79 4.78 1.98
CA ILE A 46 -2.10 5.95 2.50
C ILE A 46 -1.38 6.60 1.32
N VAL A 47 -1.66 7.87 1.05
CA VAL A 47 -1.07 8.59 -0.09
C VAL A 47 0.34 9.13 0.24
N LEU A 48 0.60 9.42 1.51
CA LEU A 48 1.85 9.98 2.05
C LEU A 48 2.13 9.34 3.40
N GLY A 49 3.38 8.98 3.69
CA GLY A 49 3.75 8.45 5.00
C GLY A 49 3.49 9.43 6.14
N GLU A 50 3.48 8.96 7.40
CA GLU A 50 3.15 9.81 8.56
C GLU A 50 4.07 11.04 8.71
N ASP A 51 5.35 10.89 8.33
CA ASP A 51 6.36 11.95 8.40
C ASP A 51 6.47 12.78 7.11
N GLU A 52 5.61 12.53 6.11
CA GLU A 52 5.68 13.18 4.81
C GLU A 52 4.62 14.27 4.66
N THR A 53 5.04 15.40 4.08
CA THR A 53 4.13 16.53 3.81
C THR A 53 4.10 16.88 2.34
N THR A 54 3.01 17.51 1.90
CA THR A 54 2.88 18.03 0.53
C THR A 54 2.93 19.54 0.46
N VAL A 55 3.42 20.04 -0.67
CA VAL A 55 3.48 21.45 -1.01
C VAL A 55 2.79 21.67 -2.35
N ASP A 56 1.97 22.71 -2.41
CA ASP A 56 1.46 23.20 -3.69
C ASP A 56 2.60 23.86 -4.49
N ILE A 57 2.71 23.48 -5.75
CA ILE A 57 3.71 24.00 -6.71
C ILE A 57 3.08 24.84 -7.82
N GLY A 58 1.79 25.16 -7.72
CA GLY A 58 1.04 25.95 -8.71
C GLY A 58 0.60 25.16 -9.95
N ILE A 59 0.80 23.84 -9.97
CA ILE A 59 0.31 22.95 -11.05
C ILE A 59 -0.97 22.26 -10.56
N PRO A 60 -2.15 22.56 -11.13
CA PRO A 60 -3.40 21.96 -10.71
C PRO A 60 -3.34 20.44 -10.72
N GLY A 61 -3.69 19.82 -9.59
CA GLY A 61 -3.70 18.37 -9.43
C GLY A 61 -2.35 17.73 -9.11
N VAL A 62 -1.24 18.48 -9.04
CA VAL A 62 0.10 17.96 -8.75
C VAL A 62 0.67 18.62 -7.49
N LEU A 63 1.11 17.80 -6.56
CA LEU A 63 1.72 18.22 -5.29
C LEU A 63 3.17 17.75 -5.23
N SER A 64 4.05 18.56 -4.64
CA SER A 64 5.41 18.13 -4.31
C SER A 64 5.42 17.47 -2.94
N ALA A 65 5.80 16.19 -2.88
CA ALA A 65 6.03 15.50 -1.61
C ALA A 65 7.39 15.91 -1.04
N ARG A 66 7.44 16.09 0.27
CA ARG A 66 8.67 16.23 1.06
C ARG A 66 8.89 14.92 1.81
N PRO A 67 9.69 14.00 1.25
CA PRO A 67 9.94 12.73 1.89
C PRO A 67 10.91 12.91 3.07
N ALA A 68 10.83 12.00 4.02
CA ALA A 68 11.85 11.85 5.05
C ALA A 68 13.07 11.17 4.44
N PHE A 69 14.09 11.95 4.04
CA PHE A 69 15.30 11.41 3.45
C PHE A 69 16.07 10.50 4.42
N ARG A 70 16.79 9.52 3.86
CA ARG A 70 17.75 8.68 4.57
C ARG A 70 19.11 8.82 3.90
N THR A 71 20.17 8.62 4.66
CA THR A 71 21.53 8.66 4.13
C THR A 71 21.81 7.42 3.27
N VAL A 72 22.77 7.54 2.35
CA VAL A 72 23.19 6.42 1.50
C VAL A 72 23.74 5.26 2.35
N ASP A 73 24.40 5.56 3.46
CA ASP A 73 24.99 4.56 4.33
C ASP A 73 23.92 3.76 5.09
N GLU A 74 22.86 4.41 5.58
CA GLU A 74 21.70 3.72 6.18
C GLU A 74 21.04 2.77 5.19
N VAL A 75 20.75 3.26 3.97
CA VAL A 75 20.13 2.45 2.92
C VAL A 75 21.02 1.27 2.54
N ARG A 76 22.33 1.49 2.39
CA ARG A 76 23.29 0.43 2.09
C ARG A 76 23.35 -0.62 3.22
N GLY A 77 23.28 -0.18 4.47
CA GLY A 77 23.21 -1.07 5.64
C GLY A 77 21.99 -1.98 5.58
N TRP A 78 20.79 -1.43 5.37
CA TRP A 78 19.57 -2.21 5.23
C TRP A 78 19.61 -3.17 4.04
N MET A 79 20.10 -2.72 2.87
CA MET A 79 20.22 -3.57 1.69
C MET A 79 21.16 -4.76 1.90
N THR A 80 22.27 -4.54 2.61
CA THR A 80 23.23 -5.62 2.93
C THR A 80 22.60 -6.63 3.89
N ALA A 81 21.98 -6.16 4.98
CA ALA A 81 21.33 -7.03 5.94
C ALA A 81 20.16 -7.82 5.32
N LEU A 82 19.39 -7.21 4.42
CA LEU A 82 18.30 -7.87 3.72
C LEU A 82 18.81 -8.94 2.74
N ALA A 83 19.91 -8.66 2.02
CA ALA A 83 20.54 -9.63 1.12
C ALA A 83 21.05 -10.86 1.89
N GLU A 84 21.74 -10.66 3.02
CA GLU A 84 22.22 -11.75 3.87
C GLU A 84 21.07 -12.58 4.46
N ALA A 85 19.99 -11.92 4.89
CA ALA A 85 18.80 -12.62 5.38
C ALA A 85 18.12 -13.43 4.27
N ALA A 86 18.03 -12.89 3.05
CA ALA A 86 17.45 -13.58 1.90
C ALA A 86 18.28 -14.81 1.50
N ASP A 87 19.61 -14.69 1.44
CA ASP A 87 20.53 -15.80 1.12
C ASP A 87 20.42 -16.96 2.12
N ARG A 88 20.03 -16.66 3.37
CA ARG A 88 19.84 -17.64 4.45
C ARG A 88 18.38 -18.07 4.63
N GLU A 89 17.47 -17.56 3.82
CA GLU A 89 16.01 -17.71 3.99
C GLU A 89 15.50 -17.31 5.40
N ASP A 90 16.17 -16.36 6.05
CA ASP A 90 15.86 -15.86 7.40
C ASP A 90 14.78 -14.78 7.35
N TRP A 91 13.52 -15.22 7.24
CA TRP A 91 12.35 -14.35 7.17
C TRP A 91 12.16 -13.43 8.38
N PRO A 92 12.35 -13.88 9.65
CA PRO A 92 12.29 -12.99 10.80
C PRO A 92 13.26 -11.81 10.71
N THR A 93 14.52 -12.07 10.34
CA THR A 93 15.51 -11.01 10.18
C THR A 93 15.15 -10.08 9.02
N ALA A 94 14.74 -10.63 7.87
CA ALA A 94 14.29 -9.83 6.73
C ALA A 94 13.11 -8.91 7.09
N ALA A 95 12.11 -9.42 7.83
CA ALA A 95 10.97 -8.64 8.30
C ALA A 95 11.41 -7.53 9.28
N SER A 96 12.36 -7.82 10.18
CA SER A 96 12.90 -6.84 11.11
C SER A 96 13.66 -5.72 10.39
N VAL A 97 14.46 -6.06 9.37
CA VAL A 97 15.16 -5.07 8.55
C VAL A 97 14.15 -4.18 7.83
N LEU A 98 13.14 -4.76 7.18
CA LEU A 98 12.07 -4.00 6.52
C LEU A 98 11.33 -3.07 7.49
N ALA A 99 10.95 -3.55 8.67
CA ALA A 99 10.29 -2.74 9.68
C ALA A 99 11.17 -1.58 10.19
N SER A 100 12.49 -1.77 10.27
CA SER A 100 13.42 -0.70 10.64
C SER A 100 13.62 0.34 9.53
N ALA A 101 13.57 -0.10 8.28
CA ALA A 101 13.77 0.76 7.10
C ALA A 101 12.52 1.55 6.72
N LEU A 102 11.34 0.98 6.97
CA LEU A 102 10.04 1.48 6.54
C LEU A 102 9.13 1.67 7.78
N PRO A 103 8.98 2.91 8.29
CA PRO A 103 8.19 3.20 9.49
C PRO A 103 6.75 2.70 9.42
N ASP A 104 6.13 2.79 8.23
CA ASP A 104 4.74 2.43 8.00
C ASP A 104 4.54 0.95 7.60
N TYR A 105 5.59 0.14 7.68
CA TYR A 105 5.49 -1.28 7.32
C TYR A 105 4.71 -2.05 8.39
N PRO A 106 3.55 -2.65 8.05
CA PRO A 106 2.71 -3.29 9.05
C PRO A 106 3.41 -4.53 9.61
N ALA A 107 3.49 -4.63 10.93
CA ALA A 107 3.96 -5.83 11.61
C ALA A 107 3.14 -7.05 11.16
N GLY A 108 3.82 -8.12 10.70
CA GLY A 108 3.17 -9.35 10.22
C GLY A 108 2.87 -9.40 8.71
N SER A 109 3.31 -8.41 7.92
CA SER A 109 3.11 -8.38 6.45
C SER A 109 3.97 -9.40 5.68
N VAL A 110 5.04 -9.93 6.30
CA VAL A 110 5.83 -11.03 5.74
C VAL A 110 5.12 -12.35 6.05
N VAL A 111 4.08 -12.65 5.28
CA VAL A 111 3.46 -13.97 5.27
C VAL A 111 4.12 -14.76 4.14
N LYS A 112 4.61 -15.96 4.42
CA LYS A 112 5.08 -16.89 3.39
C LYS A 112 3.92 -17.14 2.43
N ALA A 113 3.88 -16.46 1.29
CA ALA A 113 2.93 -16.78 0.24
C ALA A 113 3.26 -18.20 -0.23
N PRO A 114 2.30 -19.14 -0.28
CA PRO A 114 2.54 -20.39 -0.99
C PRO A 114 2.83 -20.00 -2.44
N LEU A 115 4.07 -20.21 -2.89
CA LEU A 115 4.41 -20.19 -4.30
C LEU A 115 3.42 -21.16 -4.96
N ARG A 116 2.46 -20.63 -5.72
CA ARG A 116 1.56 -21.46 -6.51
C ARG A 116 2.44 -22.22 -7.50
N ALA A 117 2.53 -23.54 -7.31
CA ALA A 117 3.04 -24.47 -8.30
C ALA A 117 2.12 -24.51 -9.52
#